data_AF-G7H5Z7-F1
#
_entry.id   AF-G7H5Z7-F1
#
_cell.length_a   1.000
_cell.length_b   1.000
_cell.length_c   1.000
_cell.angle_alpha   90.00
_cell.angle_beta   90.00
_cell.angle_gamma   90.00
#
_symmetry.space_group_name_H-M   'P 1'
#
loop_
_entity.id
_entity.type
_entity.pdbx_description
1 polymer ?
#
loop_
_entity_poly.entity_id
_entity_poly.type
_entity_poly.pdbx_seq_one_letter_code
_entity_poly.pdbx_strand_id
1 'polypeptide(L)'
;MSTYDERLLDLGARASEVIDDETNLDGDMHDLVYTTVLAANFEYQVKNGGFEQLIYNAGTERLEQYDDLLSALNAPVALSYYRRAIARCAEDVNDFERFMATYPAEPTRLGVDIMQIGVEYLTGAVPFASEIGDFMDHAEASLPPRKA
;
A
#
# COMPACT_ATOMS: atom_id res chain seq x y z
N MET A 1 0.29 -11.51 12.82
CA MET A 1 -0.05 -11.44 11.39
C MET A 1 -1.29 -12.26 11.18
N SER A 2 -2.28 -11.73 10.45
CA SER A 2 -3.50 -12.48 10.10
C SER A 2 -3.22 -13.39 8.90
N THR A 3 -3.99 -14.48 8.74
CA THR A 3 -3.89 -15.38 7.58
C THR A 3 -4.13 -14.64 6.25
N TYR A 4 -4.96 -13.59 6.26
CA TYR A 4 -5.19 -12.75 5.08
C TYR A 4 -3.96 -11.94 4.70
N ASP A 5 -3.19 -11.48 5.68
CA ASP A 5 -1.96 -10.71 5.43
C ASP A 5 -0.90 -11.60 4.77
N GLU A 6 -0.71 -12.80 5.31
CA GLU A 6 0.25 -13.79 4.80
C GLU A 6 -0.10 -14.17 3.35
N ARG A 7 -1.39 -14.33 3.08
CA ARG A 7 -1.91 -14.59 1.74
C ARG A 7 -1.62 -13.45 0.76
N LEU A 8 -1.86 -12.20 1.16
CA LEU A 8 -1.58 -11.04 0.30
C LEU A 8 -0.08 -10.89 0.01
N LEU A 9 0.77 -11.11 1.01
CA LEU A 9 2.22 -11.06 0.84
C LEU A 9 2.73 -12.18 -0.07
N ASP A 10 2.18 -13.41 0.03
CA ASP A 10 2.51 -14.50 -0.90
C ASP A 10 2.09 -14.19 -2.34
N LEU A 11 0.88 -13.65 -2.53
CA LEU A 11 0.40 -13.20 -3.84
C LEU A 11 1.30 -12.12 -4.43
N GLY A 12 1.73 -11.14 -3.61
CA GLY A 12 2.68 -10.11 -4.03
C GLY A 12 4.04 -10.69 -4.44
N ALA A 13 4.55 -11.69 -3.72
CA ALA A 13 5.79 -12.36 -4.07
C ALA A 13 5.67 -13.15 -5.40
N ARG A 14 4.58 -13.90 -5.57
CA ARG A 14 4.27 -14.63 -6.83
C ARG A 14 4.15 -13.67 -8.01
N ALA A 15 3.43 -12.56 -7.84
CA ALA A 15 3.29 -11.54 -8.88
C ALA A 15 4.65 -10.92 -9.24
N SER A 16 5.51 -10.64 -8.26
CA SER A 16 6.86 -10.11 -8.51
C SER A 16 7.72 -11.07 -9.34
N GLU A 17 7.67 -12.38 -9.05
CA GLU A 17 8.37 -13.40 -9.84
C GLU A 17 7.92 -13.41 -11.31
N VAL A 18 6.65 -13.12 -11.58
CA VAL A 18 6.10 -13.05 -12.95
C VAL A 18 6.62 -11.83 -13.72
N ILE A 19 6.72 -10.66 -13.06
CA ILE A 19 7.28 -9.44 -13.68
C ILE A 19 8.72 -9.68 -14.14
N ASP A 20 9.52 -10.35 -13.31
CA ASP A 20 10.94 -10.56 -13.58
C ASP A 20 11.18 -11.57 -14.72
N ASP A 21 10.27 -12.53 -14.91
CA ASP A 21 10.42 -13.62 -15.88
C ASP A 21 9.80 -13.35 -17.27
N GLU A 22 8.71 -12.58 -17.36
CA GLU A 22 7.94 -12.44 -18.61
C GLU A 22 8.04 -11.04 -19.22
N THR A 23 8.80 -10.93 -20.32
CA THR A 23 8.95 -9.67 -21.08
C THR A 23 7.74 -9.31 -21.93
N ASN A 24 6.67 -10.13 -21.94
CA ASN A 24 5.47 -9.95 -22.77
C ASN A 24 4.21 -10.51 -22.07
N LEU A 25 3.86 -9.95 -20.91
CA LEU A 25 2.53 -10.16 -20.33
C LEU A 25 1.47 -9.52 -21.25
N ASP A 26 0.31 -10.15 -21.39
CA ASP A 26 -0.86 -9.45 -21.96
C ASP A 26 -1.31 -8.32 -21.02
N GLY A 27 -2.12 -7.38 -21.53
CA GLY A 27 -2.48 -6.16 -20.79
C GLY A 27 -3.19 -6.46 -19.46
N ASP A 28 -4.12 -7.42 -19.46
CA ASP A 28 -4.90 -7.77 -18.27
C ASP A 28 -4.03 -8.45 -17.21
N MET A 29 -3.12 -9.35 -17.61
CA MET A 29 -2.19 -9.99 -16.69
C MET A 29 -1.16 -9.01 -16.15
N HIS A 30 -0.66 -8.09 -16.98
CA HIS A 30 0.25 -7.03 -16.55
C HIS A 30 -0.39 -6.17 -15.44
N ASP A 31 -1.64 -5.74 -15.64
CA ASP A 31 -2.37 -4.92 -14.67
C ASP A 31 -2.65 -5.69 -13.38
N LEU A 32 -3.04 -6.96 -13.47
CA LEU A 32 -3.26 -7.82 -12.31
C LEU A 32 -1.97 -7.97 -11.48
N VAL A 33 -0.87 -8.30 -12.15
CA VAL A 33 0.43 -8.51 -11.51
C VAL A 33 0.90 -7.23 -10.83
N TYR A 34 0.87 -6.09 -11.54
CA TYR A 34 1.30 -4.81 -10.98
C TYR A 34 0.44 -4.39 -9.79
N THR A 35 -0.89 -4.52 -9.92
CA THR A 35 -1.84 -4.22 -8.85
C THR A 35 -1.60 -5.11 -7.62
N THR A 36 -1.31 -6.40 -7.82
CA THR A 36 -1.03 -7.34 -6.73
C THR A 36 0.25 -6.96 -5.98
N VAL A 37 1.32 -6.61 -6.71
CA VAL A 37 2.57 -6.14 -6.11
C VAL A 37 2.35 -4.85 -5.32
N LEU A 38 1.63 -3.89 -5.89
CA LEU A 38 1.37 -2.61 -5.23
C LEU A 38 0.49 -2.76 -3.99
N ALA A 39 -0.52 -3.65 -4.02
CA ALA A 39 -1.37 -3.96 -2.87
C ALA A 39 -0.56 -4.59 -1.72
N ALA A 40 0.30 -5.56 -2.04
CA ALA A 40 1.19 -6.16 -1.05
C ALA A 40 2.21 -5.14 -0.49
N ASN A 41 2.70 -4.22 -1.33
CA ASN A 41 3.58 -3.15 -0.88
C ASN A 41 2.86 -2.20 0.08
N PHE A 42 1.65 -1.74 -0.27
CA PHE A 42 0.83 -0.89 0.60
C PHE A 42 0.67 -1.51 1.99
N GLU A 43 0.24 -2.77 2.04
CA GLU A 43 0.06 -3.50 3.29
C GLU A 43 1.35 -3.58 4.12
N TYR A 44 2.46 -3.93 3.47
CA TYR A 44 3.77 -4.02 4.11
C TYR A 44 4.22 -2.67 4.67
N GLN A 45 4.11 -1.58 3.90
CA GLN A 45 4.55 -0.26 4.34
C GLN A 45 3.74 0.20 5.56
N VAL A 46 2.41 0.11 5.47
CA VAL A 46 1.51 0.62 6.51
C VAL A 46 1.62 -0.22 7.78
N LYS A 47 1.82 -1.54 7.70
CA LYS A 47 1.99 -2.36 8.91
C LYS A 47 3.33 -2.18 9.61
N ASN A 48 4.40 -1.93 8.87
CA ASN A 48 5.74 -1.84 9.47
C ASN A 48 6.09 -0.44 9.98
N GLY A 49 5.56 0.61 9.36
CA GLY A 49 5.87 1.99 9.77
C GLY A 49 4.75 2.99 9.53
N GLY A 50 3.51 2.51 9.41
CA GLY A 50 2.33 3.36 9.23
C GLY A 50 2.31 4.10 7.88
N PHE A 51 1.41 5.06 7.78
CA PHE A 51 1.34 5.94 6.62
C PHE A 51 2.59 6.81 6.47
N GLU A 52 3.33 7.07 7.55
CA GLU A 52 4.60 7.81 7.49
C GLU A 52 5.62 7.09 6.61
N GLN A 53 5.83 5.79 6.86
CA GLN A 53 6.75 4.98 6.08
C GLN A 53 6.29 4.86 4.62
N LEU A 54 4.99 4.66 4.39
CA LEU A 54 4.41 4.63 3.04
C LEU A 54 4.71 5.93 2.29
N ILE A 55 4.39 7.08 2.88
CA ILE A 55 4.53 8.39 2.23
C ILE A 55 6.01 8.70 1.96
N TYR A 56 6.88 8.44 2.94
CA TYR A 56 8.31 8.64 2.79
C TYR A 56 8.90 7.77 1.66
N ASN A 57 8.58 6.48 1.63
CA ASN A 57 9.12 5.54 0.64
C ASN A 57 8.49 5.69 -0.75
N ALA A 58 7.23 6.10 -0.83
CA ALA A 58 6.55 6.39 -2.09
C ALA A 58 7.15 7.65 -2.76
N GLY A 59 7.64 8.60 -1.97
CA GLY A 59 7.99 9.93 -2.46
C GLY A 59 6.77 10.65 -3.04
N THR A 60 6.97 11.77 -3.72
CA THR A 60 5.86 12.54 -4.32
C THR A 60 5.29 11.89 -5.58
N GLU A 61 6.06 11.06 -6.27
CA GLU A 61 5.71 10.51 -7.59
C GLU A 61 4.75 9.30 -7.53
N ARG A 62 4.73 8.57 -6.40
CA ARG A 62 3.95 7.32 -6.27
C ARG A 62 2.73 7.43 -5.36
N LEU A 63 2.44 8.61 -4.80
CA LEU A 63 1.25 8.79 -3.96
C LEU A 63 -0.03 8.59 -4.77
N GLU A 64 -0.12 9.19 -5.96
CA GLU A 64 -1.27 9.04 -6.84
C GLU A 64 -1.57 7.56 -7.17
N GLN A 65 -0.52 6.75 -7.35
CA GLN A 65 -0.65 5.31 -7.62
C GLN A 65 -1.35 4.56 -6.47
N TYR A 66 -1.15 4.98 -5.21
CA TYR A 66 -1.85 4.38 -4.08
C TYR A 66 -3.31 4.84 -3.98
N ASP A 67 -3.64 6.07 -4.35
CA ASP A 67 -5.05 6.51 -4.40
C ASP A 67 -5.82 5.73 -5.48
N ASP A 68 -5.22 5.59 -6.67
CA ASP A 68 -5.77 4.82 -7.78
C ASP A 68 -5.90 3.34 -7.42
N LEU A 69 -4.87 2.74 -6.81
CA LEU A 69 -4.90 1.37 -6.32
C LEU A 69 -6.07 1.13 -5.36
N LEU A 70 -6.15 1.93 -4.30
CA LEU A 70 -7.15 1.75 -3.25
C LEU A 70 -8.57 1.98 -3.78
N SER A 71 -8.72 2.88 -4.76
CA SER A 71 -9.98 3.11 -5.48
C SER A 71 -10.33 1.92 -6.37
N ALA A 72 -9.38 1.39 -7.15
CA ALA A 72 -9.58 0.28 -8.07
C ALA A 72 -9.90 -1.03 -7.33
N LEU A 73 -9.27 -1.27 -6.19
CA LEU A 73 -9.52 -2.42 -5.32
C LEU A 73 -10.80 -2.31 -4.50
N ASN A 74 -11.51 -1.17 -4.57
CA ASN A 74 -12.68 -0.88 -3.74
C ASN A 74 -12.39 -1.12 -2.25
N ALA A 75 -11.30 -0.51 -1.75
CA ALA A 75 -10.87 -0.59 -0.34
C ALA A 75 -11.25 0.68 0.43
N PRO A 76 -12.53 0.90 0.77
CA PRO A 76 -13.03 2.19 1.23
C PRO A 76 -12.47 2.65 2.58
N VAL A 77 -12.15 1.74 3.49
CA VAL A 77 -11.59 2.10 4.80
C VAL A 77 -10.13 2.50 4.61
N ALA A 78 -9.32 1.66 3.97
CA ALA A 78 -7.93 2.00 3.62
C ALA A 78 -7.83 3.32 2.83
N LEU A 79 -8.67 3.51 1.80
CA LEU A 79 -8.72 4.73 0.98
C LEU A 79 -9.06 5.98 1.81
N SER A 80 -10.02 5.87 2.73
CA SER A 80 -10.41 6.98 3.61
C SER A 80 -9.25 7.44 4.50
N TYR A 81 -8.56 6.50 5.17
CA TYR A 81 -7.42 6.81 6.02
C TYR A 81 -6.22 7.32 5.23
N TYR A 82 -5.95 6.72 4.06
CA TYR A 82 -4.92 7.17 3.15
C TYR A 82 -5.16 8.64 2.73
N ARG A 83 -6.35 8.97 2.24
CA ARG A 83 -6.70 10.34 1.84
C ARG A 83 -6.62 11.34 2.99
N ARG A 84 -6.98 10.94 4.21
CA ARG A 84 -6.76 11.76 5.42
C ARG A 84 -5.28 12.07 5.63
N ALA A 85 -4.40 11.08 5.51
CA ALA A 85 -2.96 11.29 5.64
C ALA A 85 -2.40 12.21 4.54
N ILE A 86 -2.81 12.00 3.28
CA ILE A 86 -2.38 12.86 2.15
C ILE A 86 -2.88 14.29 2.30
N ALA A 87 -4.10 14.50 2.80
CA ALA A 87 -4.61 15.84 3.08
C ALA A 87 -3.71 16.59 4.08
N ARG A 88 -3.20 15.91 5.13
CA ARG A 88 -2.25 16.53 6.07
C ARG A 88 -0.94 16.96 5.38
N CYS A 89 -0.43 16.17 4.45
CA CYS A 89 0.76 16.54 3.67
C CYS A 89 0.56 17.83 2.85
N ALA A 90 -0.66 18.10 2.39
CA ALA A 90 -0.99 19.27 1.60
C ALA A 90 -1.28 20.54 2.43
N GLU A 91 -1.53 20.40 3.73
CA GLU A 91 -1.88 21.53 4.61
C GLU A 91 -0.69 22.43 4.97
N ASP A 92 0.52 21.86 5.07
CA ASP A 92 1.76 22.59 5.40
C ASP A 92 2.95 22.03 4.62
N VAL A 93 3.21 22.61 3.45
CA VAL A 93 4.27 22.16 2.53
C VAL A 93 5.66 22.24 3.17
N ASN A 94 5.93 23.22 4.02
CA ASN A 94 7.25 23.35 4.67
C ASN A 94 7.49 22.21 5.67
N ASP A 95 6.47 21.85 6.45
CA ASP A 95 6.56 20.74 7.39
C ASP A 95 6.58 19.39 6.68
N PHE A 96 5.94 19.29 5.50
CA PHE A 96 6.06 18.14 4.60
C PHE A 96 7.47 17.99 4.03
N GLU A 97 8.07 19.04 3.48
CA GLU A 97 9.46 19.01 2.99
C GLU A 97 10.44 18.63 4.11
N ARG A 98 10.23 19.18 5.31
CA ARG A 98 11.02 18.80 6.49
C ARG A 98 10.84 17.32 6.83
N PHE A 99 9.59 16.84 6.89
CA PHE A 99 9.29 15.43 7.13
C PHE A 99 10.03 14.53 6.12
N MET A 100 9.94 14.85 4.82
CA MET A 100 10.60 14.10 3.76
C MET A 100 12.13 14.14 3.86
N ALA A 101 12.71 15.20 4.43
CA ALA A 101 14.16 15.32 4.62
C ALA A 101 14.69 14.62 5.88
N THR A 102 13.88 14.49 6.92
CA THR A 102 14.35 14.08 8.26
C THR A 102 13.76 12.77 8.78
N TYR A 103 12.77 12.18 8.12
CA TYR A 103 12.19 10.91 8.56
C TYR A 103 13.22 9.75 8.45
N PRO A 104 13.29 8.82 9.43
CA PRO A 104 12.53 8.75 10.69
C PRO A 104 13.24 9.43 11.89
N ALA A 105 14.32 10.19 11.65
CA ALA A 105 15.25 10.65 12.67
C ALA A 105 14.73 11.84 13.50
N GLU A 106 14.00 12.79 12.90
CA GLU A 106 13.42 13.94 13.61
C GLU A 106 11.90 13.97 13.51
N PRO A 107 11.18 14.15 14.63
CA PRO A 107 9.74 14.32 14.61
C PRO A 107 9.35 15.69 14.06
N THR A 108 8.38 15.69 13.14
CA THR A 108 7.68 16.90 12.64
C THR A 108 6.23 16.90 13.13
N ARG A 109 5.53 18.03 13.02
CA ARG A 109 4.10 18.07 13.40
C ARG A 109 3.29 17.18 12.47
N LEU A 110 3.59 17.23 11.17
CA LEU A 110 3.01 16.36 10.15
C LEU A 110 3.23 14.88 10.47
N GLY A 111 4.46 14.47 10.79
CA GLY A 111 4.77 13.08 11.13
C GLY A 111 3.91 12.59 12.30
N VAL A 112 3.80 13.40 13.36
CA VAL A 112 2.94 13.08 14.51
C VAL A 112 1.46 12.94 14.11
N ASP A 113 0.96 13.81 13.24
CA ASP A 113 -0.43 13.74 12.77
C ASP A 113 -0.68 12.50 11.90
N ILE A 114 0.22 12.19 10.97
CA ILE A 114 0.15 11.00 10.12
C ILE A 114 0.25 9.72 10.98
N MET A 115 1.13 9.71 11.97
CA MET A 115 1.28 8.61 12.93
C MET A 115 -0.05 8.34 13.64
N GLN A 116 -0.75 9.38 14.11
CA GLN A 116 -2.05 9.22 14.78
C GLN A 116 -3.09 8.61 13.83
N ILE A 117 -3.15 9.06 12.58
CA ILE A 117 -4.03 8.48 11.55
C ILE A 117 -3.69 7.00 11.32
N GLY A 118 -2.39 6.66 11.27
CA GLY A 118 -1.92 5.29 11.12
C GLY A 118 -2.31 4.38 12.30
N VAL A 119 -2.20 4.89 13.53
CA VAL A 119 -2.64 4.15 14.74
C VAL A 119 -4.15 3.91 14.70
N GLU A 120 -4.96 4.92 14.37
CA GLU A 120 -6.40 4.75 14.22
C GLU A 120 -6.76 3.69 13.18
N TYR A 121 -6.06 3.68 12.04
CA TYR A 121 -6.26 2.69 10.99
C TYR A 121 -5.90 1.27 11.44
N LEU A 122 -4.69 1.09 11.99
CA LEU A 122 -4.16 -0.23 12.38
C LEU A 122 -4.88 -0.84 13.59
N THR A 123 -5.50 -0.02 14.43
CA THR A 123 -6.33 -0.48 15.56
C THR A 123 -7.81 -0.62 15.19
N GLY A 124 -8.18 -0.25 13.95
CA GLY A 124 -9.52 -0.38 13.42
C GLY A 124 -9.98 -1.83 13.27
N ALA A 125 -11.30 -2.00 13.07
CA ALA A 125 -11.93 -3.32 13.00
C ALA A 125 -11.77 -4.02 11.64
N VAL A 126 -11.36 -3.30 10.59
CA VAL A 126 -11.34 -3.80 9.22
C VAL A 126 -9.90 -3.80 8.70
N PRO A 127 -9.22 -4.96 8.65
CA PRO A 127 -7.90 -5.07 8.03
C PRO A 127 -7.99 -4.93 6.50
N PHE A 128 -6.98 -4.31 5.88
CA PHE A 128 -6.91 -4.12 4.42
C PHE A 128 -7.18 -5.39 3.62
N ALA A 129 -6.49 -6.48 3.96
CA ALA A 129 -6.62 -7.76 3.26
C ALA A 129 -8.04 -8.36 3.36
N SER A 130 -8.83 -7.94 4.36
CA SER A 130 -10.25 -8.30 4.44
C SER A 130 -11.13 -7.43 3.53
N GLU A 131 -10.73 -6.20 3.24
CA GLU A 131 -11.47 -5.31 2.31
C GLU A 131 -11.32 -5.78 0.87
N ILE A 132 -10.13 -6.25 0.50
CA ILE A 132 -9.78 -6.62 -0.88
C ILE A 132 -9.91 -8.12 -1.17
N GLY A 133 -10.73 -8.83 -0.40
CA GLY A 133 -10.86 -10.29 -0.48
C GLY A 133 -11.20 -10.80 -1.88
N ASP A 134 -12.17 -10.17 -2.55
CA ASP A 134 -12.59 -10.53 -3.91
C ASP A 134 -11.44 -10.39 -4.92
N PHE A 135 -10.61 -9.35 -4.78
CA PHE A 135 -9.42 -9.17 -5.60
C PHE A 135 -8.39 -10.27 -5.32
N MET A 136 -8.14 -10.59 -4.05
CA MET A 136 -7.20 -11.65 -3.68
C MET A 136 -7.62 -13.01 -4.22
N ASP A 137 -8.92 -13.31 -4.21
CA ASP A 137 -9.48 -14.53 -4.81
C ASP A 137 -9.24 -14.58 -6.32
N HIS A 138 -9.46 -13.46 -7.02
CA HIS A 138 -9.19 -13.37 -8.44
C HIS A 138 -7.68 -13.50 -8.77
N ALA A 139 -6.82 -12.82 -8.02
CA ALA A 139 -5.37 -12.87 -8.19
C ALA A 139 -4.83 -14.28 -7.95
N GLU A 140 -5.30 -14.97 -6.91
CA GLU A 140 -4.88 -16.33 -6.60
C GLU A 140 -5.23 -17.33 -7.71
N ALA A 141 -6.43 -17.19 -8.30
CA ALA A 141 -6.91 -18.05 -9.38
C ALA A 141 -6.18 -17.80 -10.72
N SER A 142 -5.64 -16.61 -10.92
CA SER A 142 -5.09 -16.16 -12.20
C SER A 142 -3.57 -16.18 -12.24
N LEU A 143 -2.90 -15.88 -11.12
CA LEU A 143 -1.45 -15.90 -11.03
C LEU A 143 -0.90 -17.32 -11.10
N PRO A 144 0.21 -17.57 -11.81
CA PRO A 144 0.86 -18.87 -11.80
C PRO A 144 1.28 -19.28 -10.38
N PRO A 145 1.41 -20.59 -10.11
CA PRO A 145 1.92 -21.07 -8.85
C PRO A 145 3.39 -20.67 -8.69
N ARG A 146 3.82 -20.48 -7.44
CA ARG A 146 5.21 -20.17 -7.12
C ARG A 146 6.13 -21.28 -7.61
N LYS A 147 7.27 -20.92 -8.22
CA LYS A 147 8.27 -21.91 -8.62
C LYS A 147 8.96 -22.47 -7.37
N ALA A 148 9.10 -23.80 -7.31
CA ALA A 148 9.72 -24.53 -6.20
C ALA A 148 11.25 -24.42 -6.22
#